data_AF-A0A7K0MJ79-F1
#
_entry.id   AF-A0A7K0MJ79-F1
#
_cell.length_a   1.000
_cell.length_b   1.000
_cell.length_c   1.000
_cell.angle_alpha   90.00
_cell.angle_beta   90.00
_cell.angle_gamma   90.00
#
_symmetry.space_group_name_H-M   'P 1'
#
loop_
_entity.id
_entity.type
_entity.pdbx_description
1 polymer ?
#
loop_
_entity_poly.entity_id
_entity_poly.type
_entity_poly.pdbx_seq_one_letter_code
_entity_poly.pdbx_strand_id
1 'polypeptide(L)'
;MSAQKLTILFMPESAYGPTNQCVGLGSALLKRGHRVVFAAEASWKGKLTGFGFEEDLVDLAPPSDSGDQDPGQFWKDFIRDTSPEFRKPTIDQLETFIKPTWQALIDGSMYCEPQLREIIARVKPDVIVEDNVLTFPALLTSGAPFVRIVS
;
A
#
# COMPACT_ATOMS: atom_id res chain seq x y z
N MET A 1 -17.59 -28.38 -8.03
CA MET A 1 -16.18 -28.08 -8.36
C MET A 1 -15.69 -27.08 -7.33
N SER A 2 -14.75 -27.43 -6.44
CA SER A 2 -14.14 -26.40 -5.59
C SER A 2 -13.30 -25.51 -6.50
N ALA A 3 -13.53 -24.20 -6.47
CA ALA A 3 -12.65 -23.27 -7.17
C ALA A 3 -11.20 -23.51 -6.73
N GLN A 4 -10.25 -23.46 -7.66
CA GLN A 4 -8.83 -23.58 -7.35
C GLN A 4 -8.44 -22.54 -6.29
N LYS A 5 -7.69 -22.97 -5.27
CA LYS A 5 -7.12 -22.04 -4.28
C LYS A 5 -6.11 -21.14 -4.99
N LEU A 6 -6.27 -19.84 -4.83
CA LEU A 6 -5.40 -18.82 -5.41
C LEU A 6 -4.61 -18.14 -4.28
N THR A 7 -3.44 -17.61 -4.61
CA THR A 7 -2.66 -16.68 -3.79
C THR A 7 -2.86 -15.27 -4.33
N ILE A 8 -3.42 -14.38 -3.52
CA ILE A 8 -3.66 -12.99 -3.88
C ILE A 8 -2.76 -12.10 -3.02
N LEU A 9 -1.95 -11.26 -3.67
CA LEU A 9 -1.12 -10.25 -3.02
C LEU A 9 -1.81 -8.89 -3.08
N PHE A 10 -2.07 -8.29 -1.92
CA PHE A 10 -2.57 -6.93 -1.80
C PHE A 10 -1.43 -5.96 -1.48
N MET A 11 -1.41 -4.82 -2.15
CA MET A 11 -0.57 -3.66 -1.83
C MET A 11 -1.47 -2.43 -1.65
N PRO A 12 -1.99 -2.18 -0.43
CA PRO A 12 -2.66 -0.92 -0.12
C PRO A 12 -1.65 0.20 0.13
N GLU A 13 -2.06 1.44 -0.08
CA GLU A 13 -1.37 2.61 0.49
C GLU A 13 -1.33 2.51 2.02
N SER A 14 -0.24 3.03 2.63
CA SER A 14 -0.08 3.09 4.09
C SER A 14 -1.00 4.13 4.72
N ALA A 15 -2.30 3.89 4.62
CA ALA A 15 -3.39 4.68 5.17
C ALA A 15 -4.58 3.77 5.50
N TYR A 16 -5.39 4.16 6.48
CA TYR A 16 -6.51 3.34 6.95
C TYR A 16 -7.62 3.17 5.90
N GLY A 17 -7.89 4.17 5.06
CA GLY A 17 -8.93 4.12 4.03
C GLY A 17 -8.72 2.95 3.03
N PRO A 18 -7.68 3.00 2.20
CA PRO A 18 -7.38 1.95 1.21
C PRO A 18 -7.10 0.59 1.87
N THR A 19 -6.41 0.58 3.02
CA THR A 19 -6.17 -0.68 3.74
C THR A 19 -7.47 -1.34 4.21
N ASN A 20 -8.44 -0.58 4.73
CA ASN A 20 -9.72 -1.14 5.17
C ASN A 20 -10.55 -1.69 4.00
N GLN A 21 -10.48 -1.06 2.82
CA GLN A 21 -11.09 -1.59 1.60
C GLN A 21 -10.48 -2.94 1.21
N CYS A 22 -9.15 -3.01 1.18
CA CYS A 22 -8.42 -4.27 0.95
C CYS A 22 -8.74 -5.34 1.99
N VAL A 23 -8.87 -4.99 3.28
CA VAL A 23 -9.29 -5.91 4.35
C VAL A 23 -10.69 -6.49 4.08
N GLY A 24 -11.64 -5.67 3.63
CA GLY A 24 -12.98 -6.11 3.26
C GLY A 24 -12.96 -7.17 2.15
N LEU A 25 -12.23 -6.89 1.06
CA LEU A 25 -12.07 -7.80 -0.07
C LEU A 25 -11.29 -9.06 0.32
N GLY A 26 -10.17 -8.90 1.02
CA GLY A 26 -9.34 -9.98 1.53
C GLY A 26 -10.13 -10.94 2.43
N SER A 27 -10.98 -10.42 3.32
CA SER A 27 -11.82 -11.25 4.19
C SER A 27 -12.80 -12.11 3.39
N ALA A 28 -13.40 -11.55 2.34
CA ALA A 28 -14.27 -12.31 1.44
C ALA A 28 -13.50 -13.41 0.67
N LEU A 29 -12.25 -13.14 0.27
CA LEU A 29 -11.38 -14.12 -0.39
C LEU A 29 -10.93 -15.24 0.56
N LEU A 30 -10.57 -14.92 1.81
CA LEU A 30 -10.25 -15.92 2.84
C LEU A 30 -11.44 -16.85 3.10
N LYS A 31 -12.66 -16.32 3.21
CA LYS A 31 -13.90 -17.11 3.38
C LYS A 31 -14.16 -18.06 2.21
N ARG A 32 -13.64 -17.75 1.02
CA ARG A 32 -13.70 -18.61 -0.18
C ARG A 32 -12.55 -19.61 -0.26
N GLY A 33 -11.63 -19.62 0.71
CA GLY A 33 -10.52 -20.58 0.81
C GLY A 33 -9.24 -20.15 0.09
N HIS A 34 -9.14 -18.90 -0.38
CA HIS A 34 -7.93 -18.38 -1.01
C HIS A 34 -6.86 -18.00 0.04
N ARG A 35 -5.59 -17.94 -0.37
CA ARG A 35 -4.50 -17.37 0.43
C ARG A 35 -4.42 -15.87 0.12
N VAL A 36 -4.38 -15.04 1.16
CA VAL A 36 -4.34 -13.59 1.03
C VAL A 36 -3.10 -13.09 1.78
N VAL A 37 -2.22 -12.41 1.06
CA VAL A 37 -0.97 -11.83 1.57
C VAL A 37 -1.02 -10.32 1.38
N PHE A 38 -0.56 -9.56 2.37
CA PHE A 38 -0.42 -8.11 2.28
C PHE A 38 1.05 -7.72 2.24
N ALA A 39 1.44 -7.04 1.17
CA ALA A 39 2.70 -6.32 1.06
C ALA A 39 2.64 -4.95 1.77
N ALA A 40 2.03 -4.88 2.96
CA ALA A 40 1.76 -3.59 3.61
C ALA A 40 3.04 -2.91 4.10
N GLU A 41 2.99 -1.60 4.26
CA GLU A 41 4.12 -0.85 4.78
C GLU A 41 4.47 -1.27 6.22
N ALA A 42 5.75 -1.26 6.59
CA ALA A 42 6.29 -1.82 7.82
C ALA A 42 5.57 -1.40 9.11
N SER A 43 5.05 -0.17 9.19
CA SER A 43 4.24 0.29 10.33
C SER A 43 2.98 -0.56 10.59
N TRP A 44 2.48 -1.30 9.60
CA TRP A 44 1.33 -2.19 9.72
C TRP A 44 1.61 -3.51 10.40
N LYS A 45 2.87 -3.77 10.79
CA LYS A 45 3.31 -5.03 11.39
C LYS A 45 2.35 -5.52 12.47
N GLY A 46 1.84 -6.73 12.27
CA GLY A 46 0.95 -7.41 13.20
C GLY A 46 -0.51 -6.97 13.13
N LYS A 47 -0.84 -5.83 12.52
CA LYS A 47 -2.22 -5.33 12.48
C LYS A 47 -3.11 -6.15 11.54
N LEU A 48 -2.57 -6.60 10.40
CA LEU A 48 -3.31 -7.38 9.41
C LEU A 48 -3.34 -8.87 9.75
N THR A 49 -2.29 -9.39 10.39
CA THR A 49 -2.31 -10.74 10.97
C THR A 49 -3.43 -10.93 11.99
N GLY A 50 -3.79 -9.87 12.75
CA GLY A 50 -4.94 -9.88 13.66
C GLY A 50 -6.29 -10.16 12.97
N PHE A 51 -6.38 -9.93 11.66
CA PHE A 51 -7.55 -10.26 10.84
C PHE A 51 -7.43 -11.60 10.09
N GLY A 52 -6.35 -12.36 10.33
CA GLY A 52 -6.10 -13.66 9.71
C GLY A 52 -5.36 -13.60 8.36
N PHE A 53 -4.78 -12.45 8.01
CA PHE A 53 -3.97 -12.29 6.79
C PHE A 53 -2.50 -12.65 7.03
N GLU A 54 -1.79 -13.00 5.96
CA GLU A 54 -0.33 -13.07 5.94
C GLU A 54 0.24 -11.68 5.61
N GLU A 55 1.35 -11.30 6.23
CA GLU A 55 2.06 -10.05 5.97
C GLU A 55 3.47 -10.34 5.43
N ASP A 56 3.87 -9.68 4.34
CA ASP A 56 5.26 -9.63 3.86
C ASP A 56 5.60 -8.16 3.64
N LEU A 57 6.05 -7.50 4.72
CA LEU A 57 6.06 -6.03 4.84
C LEU A 57 7.11 -5.37 3.94
N VAL A 58 6.85 -4.11 3.60
CA VAL A 58 7.71 -3.28 2.76
C VAL A 58 8.02 -1.94 3.45
N ASP A 59 9.21 -1.40 3.21
CA ASP A 59 9.59 -0.06 3.65
C ASP A 59 9.39 0.94 2.49
N LEU A 60 8.68 2.04 2.75
CA LEU A 60 8.44 3.08 1.74
C LEU A 60 9.47 4.22 1.81
N ALA A 61 10.33 4.23 2.82
CA ALA A 61 11.38 5.23 3.00
C ALA A 61 12.51 4.63 3.86
N PRO A 62 13.70 5.26 3.88
CA PRO A 62 14.76 4.90 4.80
C PRO A 62 14.28 4.91 6.26
N PRO A 63 14.88 4.09 7.15
CA PRO A 63 14.54 4.08 8.57
C PRO A 63 14.69 5.48 9.16
N SER A 64 13.70 5.94 9.91
CA SER A 64 13.77 7.18 10.68
C SER A 64 14.38 6.94 12.06
N ASP A 65 15.08 7.93 12.61
CA ASP A 65 15.61 7.88 13.99
C ASP A 65 14.51 7.86 15.07
N SER A 66 13.30 8.31 14.72
CA SER A 66 12.08 8.09 15.50
C SER A 66 11.65 6.62 15.33
N GLY A 67 11.55 5.86 16.42
CA GLY A 67 11.25 4.41 16.45
C GLY A 67 9.90 3.99 15.83
N ASP A 68 9.24 2.96 16.39
CA ASP A 68 7.99 2.40 15.82
C ASP A 68 6.94 3.49 15.51
N GLN A 69 6.71 3.75 14.21
CA GLN A 69 5.72 4.70 13.73
C GLN A 69 4.34 4.03 13.60
N ASP A 70 3.26 4.75 13.92
CA ASP A 70 1.90 4.28 13.66
C ASP A 70 1.60 4.33 12.14
N PRO A 71 0.82 3.38 11.59
CA PRO A 71 0.28 3.46 10.25
C PRO A 71 -0.21 4.82 9.79
N GLY A 72 0.35 5.25 8.66
CA GLY A 72 0.07 6.55 8.06
C GLY A 72 0.59 7.75 8.85
N GLN A 73 1.52 7.56 9.81
CA GLN A 73 2.09 8.68 10.58
C GLN A 73 2.73 9.73 9.65
N PHE A 74 3.45 9.28 8.62
CA PHE A 74 3.95 10.15 7.55
C PHE A 74 2.86 11.09 7.00
N TRP A 75 1.70 10.54 6.64
CA TRP A 75 0.59 11.33 6.10
C TRP A 75 -0.03 12.28 7.14
N LYS A 76 -0.13 11.84 8.41
CA LYS A 76 -0.63 12.71 9.49
C LYS A 76 0.29 13.92 9.68
N ASP A 77 1.60 13.69 9.66
CA ASP A 77 2.61 14.74 9.79
C ASP A 77 2.58 15.67 8.58
N PHE A 78 2.57 15.09 7.37
CA PHE A 78 2.47 15.84 6.13
C PHE A 78 1.22 16.73 6.10
N ILE A 79 0.04 16.21 6.47
CA ILE A 79 -1.20 16.99 6.50
C ILE A 79 -1.16 18.09 7.57
N ARG A 80 -0.61 17.81 8.76
CA ARG A 80 -0.46 18.85 9.79
C ARG A 80 0.37 20.01 9.25
N ASP A 81 1.51 19.71 8.63
CA ASP A 81 2.49 20.69 8.20
C ASP A 81 2.03 21.45 6.94
N THR A 82 1.28 20.78 6.06
CA THR A 82 0.70 21.39 4.85
C THR A 82 -0.69 22.00 5.06
N SER A 83 -1.29 21.86 6.24
CA SER A 83 -2.65 22.37 6.51
C SER A 83 -2.89 23.86 6.19
N PRO A 84 -1.91 24.78 6.31
CA PRO A 84 -2.09 26.17 5.90
C PRO A 84 -2.30 26.33 4.39
N GLU A 85 -1.77 25.42 3.57
CA GLU A 85 -1.82 25.47 2.11
C GLU A 85 -3.26 25.36 1.58
N PHE A 86 -4.13 24.64 2.27
CA PHE A 86 -5.54 24.50 1.90
C PHE A 86 -6.36 25.79 2.00
N ARG A 87 -5.81 26.85 2.60
CA ARG A 87 -6.43 28.19 2.64
C ARG A 87 -6.06 29.05 1.43
N LYS A 88 -5.11 28.63 0.60
CA LYS A 88 -4.69 29.35 -0.61
C LYS A 88 -5.64 29.05 -1.78
N PRO A 89 -5.69 29.90 -2.82
CA PRO A 89 -6.37 29.56 -4.07
C PRO A 89 -5.97 28.18 -4.59
N THR A 90 -6.91 27.43 -5.16
CA THR A 90 -6.66 26.05 -5.63
C THR A 90 -5.58 25.97 -6.70
N ILE A 91 -5.38 27.04 -7.48
CA ILE A 91 -4.29 27.13 -8.46
C ILE A 91 -2.90 27.13 -7.78
N ASP A 92 -2.75 27.78 -6.63
CA ASP A 92 -1.49 27.84 -5.89
C ASP A 92 -1.19 26.49 -5.22
N GLN A 93 -2.24 25.78 -4.79
CA GLN A 93 -2.14 24.45 -4.19
C GLN A 93 -1.55 23.41 -5.14
N LEU A 94 -1.59 23.64 -6.46
CA LEU A 94 -0.92 22.76 -7.42
C LEU A 94 0.59 22.66 -7.14
N GLU A 95 1.23 23.79 -6.85
CA GLU A 95 2.65 23.85 -6.56
C GLU A 95 2.94 23.55 -5.08
N THR A 96 2.09 24.01 -4.16
CA THR A 96 2.41 23.96 -2.73
C THR A 96 1.91 22.73 -1.99
N PHE A 97 0.94 22.00 -2.54
CA PHE A 97 0.40 20.77 -1.95
C PHE A 97 0.50 19.59 -2.92
N ILE A 98 -0.11 19.71 -4.11
CA ILE A 98 -0.24 18.60 -5.06
C ILE A 98 1.14 18.10 -5.50
N LYS A 99 2.01 18.98 -6.00
CA LYS A 99 3.35 18.57 -6.46
C LYS A 99 4.19 17.89 -5.37
N PRO A 100 4.32 18.44 -4.14
CA PRO A 100 5.00 17.74 -3.04
C PRO A 100 4.37 16.39 -2.69
N THR A 101 3.04 16.27 -2.68
CA THR A 101 2.36 14.99 -2.45
C THR A 101 2.72 13.95 -3.51
N TRP A 102 2.65 14.32 -4.80
CA TRP A 102 3.05 13.43 -5.89
C TRP A 102 4.52 13.04 -5.81
N GLN A 103 5.41 13.98 -5.48
CA GLN A 103 6.84 13.67 -5.33
C GLN A 103 7.07 12.64 -4.21
N ALA A 104 6.45 12.83 -3.04
CA ALA A 104 6.56 11.89 -1.92
C ALA A 104 6.06 10.48 -2.30
N LEU A 105 4.96 10.39 -3.04
CA LEU A 105 4.44 9.12 -3.55
C LEU A 105 5.44 8.46 -4.51
N ILE A 106 5.98 9.22 -5.47
CA ILE A 106 6.96 8.72 -6.46
C ILE A 106 8.22 8.23 -5.77
N ASP A 107 8.76 9.01 -4.82
CA ASP A 107 9.96 8.67 -4.07
C ASP A 107 9.76 7.35 -3.31
N GLY A 108 8.60 7.19 -2.65
CA GLY A 108 8.27 5.95 -1.95
C GLY A 108 8.12 4.75 -2.89
N SER A 109 7.50 4.94 -4.05
CA SER A 109 7.39 3.89 -5.07
C SER A 109 8.75 3.46 -5.61
N MET A 110 9.65 4.41 -5.85
CA MET A 110 11.03 4.13 -6.29
C MET A 110 11.82 3.41 -5.22
N TYR A 111 11.68 3.82 -3.95
CA TYR A 111 12.42 3.26 -2.84
C TYR A 111 12.08 1.78 -2.59
N CYS A 112 10.78 1.47 -2.53
CA CYS A 112 10.32 0.12 -2.21
C CYS A 112 10.38 -0.87 -3.39
N GLU A 113 10.65 -0.39 -4.61
CA GLU A 113 10.59 -1.18 -5.85
C GLU A 113 11.38 -2.50 -5.76
N PRO A 114 12.65 -2.52 -5.30
CA PRO A 114 13.42 -3.75 -5.23
C PRO A 114 12.85 -4.73 -4.21
N GLN A 115 12.42 -4.25 -3.05
CA GLN A 115 11.84 -5.08 -1.98
C GLN A 115 10.50 -5.68 -2.41
N LEU A 116 9.66 -4.93 -3.13
CA LEU A 116 8.42 -5.47 -3.71
C LEU A 116 8.70 -6.58 -4.72
N ARG A 117 9.75 -6.48 -5.54
CA ARG A 117 10.14 -7.58 -6.44
C ARG A 117 10.52 -8.83 -5.67
N GLU A 118 11.25 -8.68 -4.56
CA GLU A 118 11.59 -9.82 -3.70
C GLU A 118 10.34 -10.44 -3.05
N ILE A 119 9.41 -9.61 -2.55
CA ILE A 119 8.13 -10.07 -2.01
C ILE A 119 7.37 -10.86 -3.08
N ILE A 120 7.23 -10.34 -4.29
CA ILE A 120 6.57 -11.03 -5.41
C ILE A 120 7.26 -12.38 -5.69
N ALA A 121 8.58 -12.43 -5.70
CA ALA A 121 9.34 -13.65 -5.96
C ALA A 121 9.16 -14.71 -4.86
N ARG A 122 9.03 -14.29 -3.59
CA ARG A 122 8.72 -15.16 -2.45
C ARG A 122 7.28 -15.64 -2.46
N VAL A 123 6.33 -14.71 -2.61
CA VAL A 123 4.89 -14.96 -2.51
C VAL A 123 4.36 -15.74 -3.71
N LYS A 124 4.86 -15.45 -4.92
CA LYS A 124 4.41 -16.00 -6.21
C LYS A 124 2.88 -15.88 -6.38
N PRO A 125 2.33 -14.66 -6.41
CA PRO A 125 0.89 -14.45 -6.46
C PRO A 125 0.29 -14.90 -7.81
N ASP A 126 -0.91 -15.47 -7.74
CA ASP A 126 -1.75 -15.74 -8.92
C ASP A 126 -2.45 -14.46 -9.42
N VAL A 127 -2.68 -13.49 -8.52
CA VAL A 127 -3.25 -12.16 -8.80
C VAL A 127 -2.63 -11.14 -7.86
N ILE A 128 -2.32 -9.95 -8.37
CA ILE A 128 -1.92 -8.79 -7.57
C ILE A 128 -3.04 -7.76 -7.57
N VAL A 129 -3.34 -7.22 -6.39
CA VAL A 129 -4.33 -6.16 -6.18
C VAL A 129 -3.66 -4.96 -5.55
N GLU A 130 -3.84 -3.78 -6.14
CA GLU A 130 -3.28 -2.52 -5.62
C GLU A 130 -4.41 -1.52 -5.36
N ASP A 131 -4.40 -0.92 -4.16
CA ASP A 131 -5.21 0.25 -3.78
C ASP A 131 -4.28 1.36 -3.33
N ASN A 132 -3.82 2.18 -4.28
CA ASN A 132 -2.85 3.23 -4.02
C ASN A 132 -3.05 4.40 -5.00
N VAL A 133 -2.55 5.59 -4.63
CA VAL A 133 -2.67 6.81 -5.45
C VAL A 133 -1.97 6.63 -6.80
N LEU A 134 -0.73 6.15 -6.80
CA LEU A 134 0.01 5.80 -8.02
C LEU A 134 0.14 4.29 -8.19
N THR A 135 0.52 3.85 -9.39
CA THR A 135 0.81 2.44 -9.64
C THR A 135 2.27 2.14 -9.36
N PHE A 136 2.55 1.06 -8.63
CA PHE A 136 3.90 0.62 -8.30
C PHE A 136 4.46 -0.24 -9.44
N PRO A 137 5.58 0.15 -10.09
CA PRO A 137 6.11 -0.56 -11.25
C PRO A 137 6.42 -2.04 -11.00
N ALA A 138 6.90 -2.40 -9.80
CA ALA A 138 7.17 -3.79 -9.43
C ALA A 138 5.92 -4.68 -9.52
N LEU A 139 4.74 -4.15 -9.17
CA LEU A 139 3.48 -4.88 -9.21
C LEU A 139 2.98 -5.05 -10.64
N LEU A 140 2.93 -3.94 -11.40
CA LEU A 140 2.41 -3.92 -12.77
C LEU A 140 3.25 -4.76 -13.74
N THR A 141 4.56 -4.87 -13.49
CA THR A 141 5.51 -5.60 -14.34
C THR A 141 5.82 -7.02 -13.85
N SER A 142 5.13 -7.51 -12.83
CA SER A 142 5.37 -8.81 -12.19
C SER A 142 5.04 -10.04 -13.05
N GLY A 143 4.27 -9.87 -14.14
CA GLY A 143 3.76 -10.95 -14.97
C GLY A 143 2.49 -11.62 -14.44
N ALA A 144 2.14 -11.42 -13.17
CA ALA A 144 0.84 -11.83 -12.63
C ALA A 144 -0.27 -10.89 -13.13
N PRO A 145 -1.51 -11.39 -13.32
CA PRO A 145 -2.69 -10.55 -13.51
C PRO A 145 -2.76 -9.44 -12.45
N PHE A 146 -2.88 -8.20 -12.91
CA PHE A 146 -2.91 -7.01 -12.06
C PHE A 146 -4.32 -6.42 -12.02
N VAL A 147 -4.81 -6.15 -10.82
CA VAL A 147 -6.11 -5.51 -10.56
C VAL A 147 -5.87 -4.24 -9.78
N ARG A 148 -6.19 -3.09 -10.38
CA ARG A 148 -6.26 -1.83 -9.66
C ARG A 148 -7.64 -1.64 -9.07
N ILE A 149 -7.71 -1.34 -7.78
CA ILE A 149 -8.90 -0.83 -7.12
C ILE A 149 -8.67 0.62 -6.71
N VAL A 150 -9.72 1.41 -6.66
CA VAL A 150 -9.67 2.84 -6.32
C VAL A 150 -10.79 3.08 -5.31
N SER A 151 -10.42 3.64 -4.16
CA SER A 151 -11.32 3.91 -3.03
C SER A 151 -11.63 5.39 -2.81
#